data_AF-A0A6F9AS43-F1
#
_entry.id   AF-A0A6F9AS43-F1
#
_cell.length_a   1.000
_cell.length_b   1.000
_cell.length_c   1.000
_cell.angle_alpha   90.00
_cell.angle_beta   90.00
_cell.angle_gamma   90.00
#
_symmetry.space_group_name_H-M   'P 1'
#
loop_
_entity.id
_entity.type
_entity.pdbx_description
1 polymer ?
#
loop_
_entity_poly.entity_id
_entity_poly.type
_entity_poly.pdbx_seq_one_letter_code
_entity_poly.pdbx_strand_id
1 'polypeptide(L)'
;MRPEICLTLICSLILCLVCSVVSSGVSVCSTDGMSIRGGEYSLSNGLNVGSELLYHCPDGYYPYPKHMHRCLGHNRWSPSPSRRGSECRVMTCPNPSHLRNGDVSPVQSQYVVGDQTTYGCYDGYTFAGSASRVCQSNGRWSGDTPICDHGSGHCRDPGVPPGAKRHGNMLDIGDRVTYECSFGLMLLGSKERMCLEGGDWSGTEPFCYSKNNYDTPEEVSKYFSTSLENRLAISGLGDNTDGQQVQRSIQMRQGGKLHIYIALDTSGSISRDNFTVAKNCVEALINQISFFEVIPRYGILSFASEVNEIVDIFSPSSHSDMVLQKLNNVTYGKLNGTGSNLSKVFKKIHHKMAVFKERKELEDTQQAILMFTDGKTNMGGSAEPTVIRIRNLMEEIHGINWQKYLGKINC
;
A
#
# COMPACT_ATOMS: atom_id res chain seq x y z
N MET A 1 48.15 -68.78 34.82
CA MET A 1 49.04 -67.61 35.01
C MET A 1 48.15 -66.38 35.12
N ARG A 2 48.20 -65.76 36.30
CA ARG A 2 47.65 -64.49 36.80
C ARG A 2 46.22 -64.03 36.41
N PRO A 3 45.49 -63.44 37.37
CA PRO A 3 44.03 -63.49 37.41
C PRO A 3 43.42 -62.06 37.50
N GLU A 4 42.15 -61.97 37.93
CA GLU A 4 41.59 -60.87 38.74
C GLU A 4 41.00 -59.64 37.98
N ILE A 5 39.81 -59.10 38.31
CA ILE A 5 39.05 -59.12 39.58
C ILE A 5 37.61 -58.61 39.39
N CYS A 6 36.67 -59.19 40.15
CA CYS A 6 35.53 -58.57 40.87
C CYS A 6 34.42 -57.78 40.13
N LEU A 7 33.18 -57.71 40.61
CA LEU A 7 32.45 -58.44 41.65
C LEU A 7 30.96 -58.16 41.38
N THR A 8 30.15 -59.15 41.68
CA THR A 8 28.70 -59.20 41.80
C THR A 8 28.11 -58.33 42.94
N LEU A 9 26.76 -58.27 42.97
CA LEU A 9 25.83 -57.97 44.08
C LEU A 9 25.35 -56.49 44.13
N ILE A 10 24.07 -56.11 44.17
CA ILE A 10 22.93 -56.60 44.97
C ILE A 10 21.57 -56.15 44.36
N CYS A 11 20.64 -57.11 44.31
CA CYS A 11 19.20 -57.06 44.61
C CYS A 11 18.22 -56.06 43.96
N SER A 12 17.32 -56.65 43.18
CA SER A 12 15.87 -56.45 43.09
C SER A 12 15.22 -55.51 44.12
N LEU A 13 14.49 -54.49 43.63
CA LEU A 13 13.22 -54.02 44.21
C LEU A 13 12.52 -53.09 43.19
N ILE A 14 11.32 -53.49 42.77
CA ILE A 14 10.17 -52.64 42.39
C ILE A 14 10.45 -51.58 41.32
N LEU A 15 9.89 -51.75 40.11
CA LEU A 15 9.27 -50.64 39.38
C LEU A 15 8.35 -51.19 38.26
N CYS A 16 7.15 -51.62 38.66
CA CYS A 16 5.96 -51.38 37.84
C CYS A 16 5.54 -49.92 38.06
N LEU A 17 5.07 -49.25 36.99
CA LEU A 17 4.84 -47.80 36.85
C LEU A 17 6.17 -47.05 36.71
N VAL A 18 6.52 -46.46 35.57
CA VAL A 18 5.75 -45.44 34.84
C VAL A 18 6.12 -45.57 33.36
N CYS A 19 5.17 -45.92 32.48
CA CYS A 19 5.24 -45.46 31.10
C CYS A 19 5.01 -43.94 31.14
N SER A 20 6.06 -43.18 31.43
CA SER A 20 6.06 -41.76 31.14
C SER A 20 6.22 -41.71 29.64
N VAL A 21 5.08 -41.60 28.97
CA VAL A 21 5.01 -40.95 27.67
C VAL A 21 5.76 -39.63 27.88
N VAL A 22 7.02 -39.59 27.43
CA VAL A 22 7.70 -38.33 27.20
C VAL A 22 6.92 -37.75 26.03
N SER A 23 5.82 -37.07 26.37
CA SER A 23 5.19 -36.12 25.48
C SER A 23 6.26 -35.06 25.29
N SER A 24 7.07 -35.22 24.25
CA SER A 24 7.79 -34.14 23.61
C SER A 24 6.75 -33.12 23.21
N GLY A 25 6.38 -32.27 24.18
CA GLY A 25 5.28 -31.34 24.06
C GLY A 25 5.55 -30.46 22.87
N VAL A 26 4.78 -30.67 21.81
CA VAL A 26 4.73 -29.73 20.69
C VAL A 26 4.46 -28.36 21.32
N SER A 27 5.38 -27.43 21.14
CA SER A 27 5.33 -26.10 21.76
C SER A 27 4.26 -25.26 21.06
N VAL A 28 2.99 -25.59 21.29
CA VAL A 28 1.82 -24.92 20.72
C VAL A 28 1.50 -23.60 21.43
N CYS A 29 0.62 -22.79 20.85
CA CYS A 29 0.10 -21.58 21.46
C CYS A 29 -1.17 -21.81 22.29
N SER A 30 -1.43 -20.92 23.26
CA SER A 30 -2.59 -21.01 24.15
C SER A 30 -3.89 -20.66 23.39
N THR A 31 -5.01 -21.27 23.79
CA THR A 31 -6.36 -20.94 23.32
C THR A 31 -6.99 -19.73 24.03
N ASP A 32 -6.36 -19.23 25.08
CA ASP A 32 -6.92 -18.20 25.95
C ASP A 32 -7.09 -16.87 25.22
N GLY A 33 -8.29 -16.29 25.29
CA GLY A 33 -8.58 -14.96 24.74
C GLY A 33 -8.62 -14.88 23.21
N MET A 34 -8.67 -16.03 22.52
CA MET A 34 -8.77 -16.10 21.06
C MET A 34 -10.15 -15.78 20.49
N SER A 35 -11.19 -15.71 21.33
CA SER A 35 -12.53 -15.34 20.89
C SER A 35 -12.64 -13.84 20.60
N ILE A 36 -13.42 -13.48 19.58
CA ILE A 36 -13.79 -12.10 19.28
C ILE A 36 -15.31 -11.92 19.40
N ARG A 37 -15.75 -10.84 20.05
CA ARG A 37 -17.17 -10.49 20.14
C ARG A 37 -17.65 -9.86 18.84
N GLY A 38 -18.77 -10.35 18.31
CA GLY A 38 -19.39 -9.80 17.09
C GLY A 38 -18.70 -10.22 15.78
N GLY A 39 -17.85 -11.25 15.83
CA GLY A 39 -17.16 -11.79 14.66
C GLY A 39 -16.67 -13.20 14.91
N GLU A 40 -15.83 -13.69 14.01
CA GLU A 40 -15.26 -15.03 14.04
C GLU A 40 -13.74 -14.98 13.88
N TYR A 41 -13.06 -16.11 14.12
CA TYR A 41 -11.62 -16.21 13.91
C TYR A 41 -11.27 -17.47 13.14
N SER A 42 -10.15 -17.42 12.41
CA SER A 42 -9.57 -18.58 11.74
C SER A 42 -8.11 -18.76 12.17
N LEU A 43 -7.62 -19.99 12.02
CA LEU A 43 -6.23 -20.35 12.27
C LEU A 43 -5.65 -20.92 10.98
N SER A 44 -4.53 -20.37 10.52
CA SER A 44 -3.88 -20.86 9.29
C SER A 44 -3.33 -22.28 9.43
N ASN A 45 -2.83 -22.66 10.61
CA ASN A 45 -2.30 -24.00 10.87
C ASN A 45 -2.48 -24.44 12.33
N GLY A 46 -3.72 -24.37 12.83
CA GLY A 46 -4.06 -24.73 14.21
C GLY A 46 -3.27 -23.90 15.22
N LEU A 47 -2.70 -24.54 16.25
CA LEU A 47 -1.93 -23.88 17.31
C LEU A 47 -0.41 -24.04 17.15
N ASN A 48 0.05 -24.49 15.99
CA ASN A 48 1.46 -24.74 15.73
C ASN A 48 2.26 -23.43 15.64
N VAL A 49 3.56 -23.50 15.93
CA VAL A 49 4.48 -22.36 15.77
C VAL A 49 4.40 -21.83 14.34
N GLY A 50 4.28 -20.51 14.20
CA GLY A 50 4.11 -19.83 12.93
C GLY A 50 2.66 -19.74 12.43
N SER A 51 1.71 -20.44 13.07
CA SER A 51 0.27 -20.29 12.80
C SER A 51 -0.19 -18.86 13.04
N GLU A 52 -1.16 -18.42 12.24
CA GLU A 52 -1.75 -17.09 12.29
C GLU A 52 -3.20 -17.20 12.73
N LEU A 53 -3.53 -16.48 13.80
CA LEU A 53 -4.89 -16.25 14.25
C LEU A 53 -5.38 -14.96 13.60
N LEU A 54 -6.39 -15.07 12.74
CA LEU A 54 -6.99 -13.96 12.01
C LEU A 54 -8.42 -13.75 12.46
N TYR A 55 -8.77 -12.51 12.79
CA TYR A 55 -10.15 -12.13 13.10
C TYR A 55 -10.89 -11.66 11.85
N HIS A 56 -12.15 -12.09 11.74
CA HIS A 56 -13.09 -11.72 10.70
C HIS A 56 -14.25 -10.99 11.35
N CYS A 57 -14.48 -9.76 10.92
CA CYS A 57 -15.62 -8.96 11.34
C CYS A 57 -16.59 -8.81 10.17
N PRO A 58 -17.89 -8.61 10.45
CA PRO A 58 -18.85 -8.26 9.41
C PRO A 58 -18.48 -6.98 8.67
N ASP A 59 -19.03 -6.80 7.47
CA ASP A 59 -18.84 -5.58 6.68
C ASP A 59 -19.21 -4.33 7.47
N GLY A 60 -18.35 -3.31 7.40
CA GLY A 60 -18.50 -2.10 8.19
C GLY A 60 -18.04 -2.23 9.64
N TYR A 61 -17.38 -3.33 10.01
CA TYR A 61 -16.72 -3.52 11.30
C TYR A 61 -15.25 -3.91 11.13
N TYR A 62 -14.44 -3.63 12.14
CA TYR A 62 -13.02 -4.00 12.16
C TYR A 62 -12.63 -4.65 13.49
N PRO A 63 -11.65 -5.57 13.49
CA PRO A 63 -11.20 -6.23 14.71
C PRO A 63 -10.33 -5.31 15.57
N TYR A 64 -10.66 -5.24 16.87
CA TYR A 64 -9.93 -4.48 17.87
C TYR A 64 -9.51 -5.37 19.05
N PRO A 65 -8.29 -5.22 19.60
CA PRO A 65 -7.28 -4.19 19.30
C PRO A 65 -6.33 -4.54 18.14
N LYS A 66 -6.32 -5.79 17.68
CA LYS A 66 -5.42 -6.30 16.64
C LYS A 66 -6.20 -7.23 15.73
N HIS A 67 -5.90 -7.18 14.44
CA HIS A 67 -6.57 -8.03 13.44
C HIS A 67 -5.96 -9.43 13.34
N MET A 68 -4.66 -9.55 13.63
CA MET A 68 -3.90 -10.78 13.46
C MET A 68 -2.91 -11.00 14.60
N HIS A 69 -2.72 -12.26 14.97
CA HIS A 69 -1.74 -12.71 15.95
C HIS A 69 -0.93 -13.87 15.39
N ARG A 70 0.38 -13.90 15.66
CA ARG A 70 1.28 -14.97 15.20
C ARG A 70 1.72 -15.87 16.36
N CYS A 71 1.62 -17.17 16.18
CA CYS A 71 2.05 -18.13 17.19
C CYS A 71 3.58 -18.22 17.24
N LEU A 72 4.17 -17.90 18.39
CA LEU A 72 5.61 -18.05 18.65
C LEU A 72 5.96 -19.38 19.33
N GLY A 73 4.93 -20.16 19.69
CA GLY A 73 5.05 -21.36 20.51
C GLY A 73 5.17 -21.09 22.00
N HIS A 74 5.23 -22.17 22.77
CA HIS A 74 5.31 -22.14 24.24
C HIS A 74 4.21 -21.26 24.87
N ASN A 75 2.96 -21.45 24.42
CA ASN A 75 1.78 -20.71 24.87
C ASN A 75 1.79 -19.20 24.56
N ARG A 76 2.65 -18.72 23.65
CA ARG A 76 2.78 -17.29 23.34
C ARG A 76 2.38 -16.92 21.92
N TRP A 77 1.47 -15.96 21.83
CA TRP A 77 1.11 -15.25 20.61
C TRP A 77 1.83 -13.90 20.55
N SER A 78 2.04 -13.38 19.34
CA SER A 78 2.59 -12.04 19.11
C SER A 78 1.79 -11.28 18.06
N PRO A 79 1.18 -10.13 18.42
CA PRO A 79 0.91 -9.71 19.81
C PRO A 79 0.01 -10.74 20.53
N SER A 80 0.00 -10.78 21.85
CA SER A 80 -0.93 -11.66 22.57
C SER A 80 -2.39 -11.22 22.39
N PRO A 81 -3.35 -12.15 22.19
CA PRO A 81 -4.77 -11.85 22.27
C PRO A 81 -5.12 -11.17 23.59
N SER A 82 -6.08 -10.23 23.52
CA SER A 82 -6.51 -9.45 24.68
C SER A 82 -7.24 -10.34 25.67
N ARG A 83 -6.71 -10.50 26.89
CA ARG A 83 -7.43 -11.18 27.99
C ARG A 83 -8.71 -10.46 28.41
N ARG A 84 -8.84 -9.16 28.09
CA ARG A 84 -10.05 -8.38 28.35
C ARG A 84 -11.13 -8.60 27.26
N GLY A 85 -10.84 -9.47 26.29
CA GLY A 85 -11.67 -9.71 25.11
C GLY A 85 -11.20 -8.90 23.91
N SER A 86 -11.37 -9.50 22.74
CA SER A 86 -11.32 -8.84 21.43
C SER A 86 -12.76 -8.57 20.97
N GLU A 87 -12.98 -7.54 20.16
CA GLU A 87 -14.32 -7.22 19.64
C GLU A 87 -14.25 -6.60 18.25
N CYS A 88 -15.31 -6.82 17.47
CA CYS A 88 -15.57 -6.09 16.24
C CYS A 88 -16.15 -4.73 16.58
N ARG A 89 -15.46 -3.66 16.18
CA ARG A 89 -15.91 -2.28 16.36
C ARG A 89 -16.41 -1.73 15.04
N VAL A 90 -17.45 -0.90 15.11
CA VAL A 90 -18.04 -0.26 13.92
C VAL A 90 -17.01 0.67 13.27
N MET A 91 -16.95 0.63 11.94
CA MET A 91 -16.17 1.54 11.12
C MET A 91 -16.78 2.93 11.15
N THR A 92 -15.93 3.94 11.18
CA THR A 92 -16.35 5.34 11.25
C THR A 92 -15.63 6.17 10.22
N CYS A 93 -16.33 7.10 9.60
CA CYS A 93 -15.76 7.98 8.61
C CYS A 93 -15.14 9.24 9.24
N PRO A 94 -14.08 9.80 8.64
CA PRO A 94 -13.49 11.07 9.07
C PRO A 94 -14.54 12.18 9.11
N ASN A 95 -14.47 13.08 10.09
CA ASN A 95 -15.46 14.15 10.23
C ASN A 95 -15.56 15.02 8.94
N PRO A 96 -16.70 15.03 8.23
CA PRO A 96 -16.87 15.80 7.01
C PRO A 96 -17.42 17.22 7.25
N SER A 97 -17.61 17.65 8.51
CA SER A 97 -18.35 18.86 8.85
C SER A 97 -17.64 20.17 8.48
N HIS A 98 -16.44 20.11 7.90
CA HIS A 98 -15.69 21.28 7.48
C HIS A 98 -15.93 21.55 5.99
N LEU A 99 -16.94 22.36 5.68
CA LEU A 99 -17.15 22.96 4.37
C LEU A 99 -16.89 24.47 4.47
N ARG A 100 -16.00 25.01 3.64
CA ARG A 100 -15.81 26.47 3.58
C ARG A 100 -16.92 27.08 2.75
N ASN A 101 -17.48 28.20 3.20
CA ASN A 101 -18.51 28.96 2.51
C ASN A 101 -19.80 28.16 2.21
N GLY A 102 -20.15 27.27 3.13
CA GLY A 102 -21.34 26.46 3.06
C GLY A 102 -21.61 25.74 4.38
N ASP A 103 -22.67 24.95 4.39
CA ASP A 103 -23.14 24.18 5.54
C ASP A 103 -23.14 22.67 5.26
N VAL A 104 -23.04 21.91 6.34
CA VAL A 104 -23.13 20.44 6.35
C VAL A 104 -24.26 20.03 7.29
N SER A 105 -25.14 19.13 6.87
CA SER A 105 -26.24 18.64 7.69
C SER A 105 -26.52 17.14 7.48
N PRO A 106 -26.77 16.35 8.54
CA PRO A 106 -26.65 16.72 9.95
C PRO A 106 -25.18 16.76 10.41
N VAL A 107 -24.88 17.61 11.40
CA VAL A 107 -23.58 17.57 12.10
C VAL A 107 -23.65 16.59 13.27
N GLN A 108 -22.72 15.64 13.32
CA GLN A 108 -22.62 14.63 14.37
C GLN A 108 -21.22 14.63 15.00
N SER A 109 -21.10 14.11 16.22
CA SER A 109 -19.80 13.92 16.89
C SER A 109 -18.98 12.79 16.27
N GLN A 110 -19.64 11.81 15.66
CA GLN A 110 -19.05 10.66 15.00
C GLN A 110 -20.03 10.16 13.94
N TYR A 111 -19.49 9.76 12.78
CA TYR A 111 -20.26 9.24 11.66
C TYR A 111 -19.88 7.77 11.46
N VAL A 112 -20.84 6.88 11.60
CA VAL A 112 -20.69 5.43 11.41
C VAL A 112 -21.18 5.02 10.02
N VAL A 113 -20.87 3.79 9.63
CA VAL A 113 -21.33 3.22 8.35
C VAL A 113 -22.84 3.38 8.20
N GLY A 114 -23.26 3.89 7.04
CA GLY A 114 -24.66 4.17 6.70
C GLY A 114 -25.11 5.60 7.00
N ASP A 115 -24.39 6.36 7.82
CA ASP A 115 -24.72 7.77 8.04
C ASP A 115 -24.56 8.58 6.75
N GLN A 116 -25.49 9.51 6.53
CA GLN A 116 -25.55 10.36 5.35
C GLN A 116 -25.46 11.83 5.74
N THR A 117 -24.66 12.59 5.00
CA THR A 117 -24.56 14.04 5.10
C THR A 117 -24.94 14.70 3.78
N THR A 118 -25.46 15.91 3.88
CA THR A 118 -25.81 16.79 2.76
C THR A 118 -25.07 18.11 2.90
N TYR A 119 -24.78 18.72 1.76
CA TYR A 119 -23.94 19.91 1.66
C TYR A 119 -24.65 20.99 0.86
N GLY A 120 -24.53 22.24 1.32
CA GLY A 120 -25.07 23.41 0.63
C GLY A 120 -24.07 24.56 0.70
N CYS A 121 -24.05 25.41 -0.34
CA CYS A 121 -23.22 26.61 -0.34
C CYS A 121 -24.03 27.83 0.11
N TYR A 122 -23.34 28.80 0.71
CA TYR A 122 -23.92 30.12 0.94
C TYR A 122 -24.18 30.85 -0.39
N ASP A 123 -25.03 31.87 -0.35
CA ASP A 123 -25.34 32.69 -1.51
C ASP A 123 -24.06 33.29 -2.14
N GLY A 124 -24.01 33.30 -3.48
CA GLY A 124 -22.87 33.78 -4.25
C GLY A 124 -21.75 32.75 -4.47
N TYR A 125 -21.89 31.53 -3.94
CA TYR A 125 -20.96 30.43 -4.18
C TYR A 125 -21.58 29.35 -5.08
N THR A 126 -20.77 28.77 -5.95
CA THR A 126 -21.15 27.65 -6.82
C THR A 126 -20.72 26.33 -6.18
N PHE A 127 -21.65 25.39 -6.12
CA PHE A 127 -21.40 24.05 -5.59
C PHE A 127 -20.68 23.17 -6.62
N ALA A 128 -19.67 22.42 -6.16
CA ALA A 128 -19.01 21.35 -6.91
C ALA A 128 -18.77 20.13 -6.01
N GLY A 129 -18.65 18.94 -6.61
CA GLY A 129 -18.50 17.66 -5.91
C GLY A 129 -19.84 16.98 -5.63
N SER A 130 -19.91 16.14 -4.58
CA SER A 130 -21.12 15.38 -4.24
C SER A 130 -21.97 16.10 -3.19
N ALA A 131 -23.19 16.51 -3.57
CA ALA A 131 -24.13 17.22 -2.69
C ALA A 131 -24.65 16.39 -1.51
N SER A 132 -24.55 15.06 -1.62
CA SER A 132 -24.78 14.16 -0.50
C SER A 132 -23.75 13.03 -0.51
N ARG A 133 -23.27 12.65 0.67
CA ARG A 133 -22.27 11.61 0.86
C ARG A 133 -22.72 10.66 1.95
N VAL A 134 -22.40 9.38 1.80
CA VAL A 134 -22.71 8.31 2.75
C VAL A 134 -21.41 7.72 3.28
N CYS A 135 -21.37 7.44 4.58
CA CYS A 135 -20.24 6.74 5.19
C CYS A 135 -20.29 5.25 4.81
N GLN A 136 -19.31 4.79 4.05
CA GLN A 136 -19.25 3.45 3.50
C GLN A 136 -18.58 2.46 4.48
N SER A 137 -18.75 1.16 4.22
CA SER A 137 -18.22 0.06 5.04
C SER A 137 -16.69 0.05 5.16
N ASN A 138 -15.98 0.68 4.22
CA ASN A 138 -14.53 0.87 4.23
C ASN A 138 -14.07 2.09 5.06
N GLY A 139 -15.00 2.77 5.74
CA GLY A 139 -14.74 3.96 6.55
C GLY A 139 -14.49 5.22 5.74
N ARG A 140 -14.84 5.23 4.44
CA ARG A 140 -14.68 6.38 3.56
C ARG A 140 -16.04 6.99 3.21
N TRP A 141 -16.04 8.26 2.86
CA TRP A 141 -17.22 8.93 2.34
C TRP A 141 -17.38 8.67 0.84
N SER A 142 -18.58 8.29 0.42
CA SER A 142 -18.91 8.09 -0.99
C SER A 142 -18.78 9.40 -1.79
N GLY A 143 -18.52 9.30 -3.09
CA GLY A 143 -18.48 10.46 -3.99
C GLY A 143 -17.33 11.43 -3.71
N ASP A 144 -17.38 12.58 -4.38
CA ASP A 144 -16.31 13.57 -4.41
C ASP A 144 -16.42 14.61 -3.28
N THR A 145 -15.29 15.21 -2.89
CA THR A 145 -15.24 16.26 -1.87
C THR A 145 -16.13 17.46 -2.27
N PRO A 146 -17.05 17.91 -1.41
CA PRO A 146 -17.91 19.05 -1.68
C PRO A 146 -17.12 20.35 -1.57
N ILE A 147 -17.33 21.26 -2.51
CA ILE A 147 -16.61 22.53 -2.65
C ILE A 147 -17.61 23.64 -2.93
N CYS A 148 -17.48 24.76 -2.21
CA CYS A 148 -18.20 26.00 -2.47
C CYS A 148 -17.23 27.05 -2.98
N ASP A 149 -17.22 27.22 -4.30
CA ASP A 149 -16.29 28.08 -5.00
C ASP A 149 -16.99 29.37 -5.45
N HIS A 150 -16.35 30.51 -5.21
CA HIS A 150 -16.83 31.81 -5.66
C HIS A 150 -16.25 32.19 -7.03
N GLY A 151 -15.31 31.41 -7.55
CA GLY A 151 -14.79 31.54 -8.92
C GLY A 151 -13.99 32.80 -9.21
N SER A 152 -13.55 33.55 -8.19
CA SER A 152 -12.77 34.79 -8.43
C SER A 152 -11.25 34.58 -8.51
N GLY A 153 -10.75 33.42 -8.06
CA GLY A 153 -9.33 33.09 -8.11
C GLY A 153 -8.91 32.50 -9.45
N HIS A 154 -7.60 32.55 -9.75
CA HIS A 154 -7.04 31.89 -10.93
C HIS A 154 -7.25 30.37 -10.91
N CYS A 155 -7.05 29.74 -9.75
CA CYS A 155 -7.37 28.33 -9.54
C CYS A 155 -8.71 28.17 -8.84
N ARG A 156 -9.42 27.06 -9.15
CA ARG A 156 -10.62 26.64 -8.41
C ARG A 156 -10.32 26.42 -6.94
N ASP A 157 -11.28 26.67 -6.04
CA ASP A 157 -11.06 26.35 -4.62
C ASP A 157 -10.72 24.84 -4.46
N PRO A 158 -9.58 24.49 -3.82
CA PRO A 158 -9.13 23.11 -3.74
C PRO A 158 -9.87 22.26 -2.70
N GLY A 159 -10.89 22.82 -2.03
CA GLY A 159 -11.73 22.13 -1.08
C GLY A 159 -11.13 21.91 0.31
N VAL A 160 -11.85 21.17 1.13
CA VAL A 160 -11.39 20.64 2.43
C VAL A 160 -11.86 19.19 2.54
N PRO A 161 -10.98 18.20 2.31
CA PRO A 161 -11.35 16.80 2.39
C PRO A 161 -11.83 16.39 3.80
N PRO A 162 -12.71 15.39 3.94
CA PRO A 162 -13.18 14.93 5.25
C PRO A 162 -12.03 14.58 6.20
N GLY A 163 -12.13 15.06 7.45
CA GLY A 163 -11.10 14.89 8.48
C GLY A 163 -9.88 15.79 8.33
N ALA A 164 -9.76 16.57 7.25
CA ALA A 164 -8.67 17.51 7.03
C ALA A 164 -9.00 18.92 7.56
N LYS A 165 -7.95 19.67 7.86
CA LYS A 165 -7.96 21.12 8.02
C LYS A 165 -7.08 21.72 6.94
N ARG A 166 -7.58 22.75 6.27
CA ARG A 166 -6.81 23.52 5.27
C ARG A 166 -6.37 24.85 5.86
N HIS A 167 -5.12 25.23 5.60
CA HIS A 167 -4.58 26.56 5.82
C HIS A 167 -4.23 27.21 4.49
N GLY A 168 -4.48 28.51 4.36
CA GLY A 168 -4.36 29.26 3.11
C GLY A 168 -5.71 29.38 2.38
N ASN A 169 -6.03 30.59 1.94
CA ASN A 169 -7.31 30.96 1.33
C ASN A 169 -7.17 31.70 0.00
N MET A 170 -5.97 32.17 -0.33
CA MET A 170 -5.68 32.81 -1.61
C MET A 170 -5.54 31.73 -2.69
N LEU A 171 -6.03 32.02 -3.89
CA LEU A 171 -6.22 31.05 -4.97
C LEU A 171 -5.60 31.53 -6.29
N ASP A 172 -4.70 32.52 -6.24
CA ASP A 172 -4.03 33.09 -7.39
C ASP A 172 -2.70 32.37 -7.69
N ILE A 173 -2.14 32.63 -8.86
CA ILE A 173 -0.92 31.96 -9.34
C ILE A 173 0.20 32.08 -8.31
N GLY A 174 0.76 30.94 -7.90
CA GLY A 174 1.85 30.87 -6.92
C GLY A 174 1.38 30.76 -5.47
N ASP A 175 0.10 30.99 -5.17
CA ASP A 175 -0.45 30.80 -3.83
C ASP A 175 -0.41 29.34 -3.40
N ARG A 176 -0.28 29.14 -2.09
CA ARG A 176 -0.15 27.80 -1.48
C ARG A 176 -1.20 27.56 -0.43
N VAL A 177 -1.71 26.33 -0.44
CA VAL A 177 -2.54 25.79 0.63
C VAL A 177 -1.85 24.60 1.27
N THR A 178 -1.98 24.48 2.58
CA THR A 178 -1.45 23.34 3.34
C THR A 178 -2.56 22.61 4.06
N TYR A 179 -2.40 21.30 4.21
CA TYR A 179 -3.39 20.42 4.82
C TYR A 179 -2.80 19.68 6.01
N GLU A 180 -3.64 19.50 7.02
CA GLU A 180 -3.35 18.70 8.20
C GLU A 180 -4.55 17.79 8.49
N CYS A 181 -4.30 16.51 8.76
CA CYS A 181 -5.35 15.60 9.19
C CYS A 181 -5.63 15.73 10.68
N SER A 182 -6.89 15.59 11.06
CA SER A 182 -7.32 15.58 12.46
C SER A 182 -6.62 14.46 13.25
N PHE A 183 -6.52 14.64 14.57
CA PHE A 183 -5.78 13.74 15.45
C PHE A 183 -6.14 12.27 15.25
N GLY A 184 -5.11 11.42 15.12
CA GLY A 184 -5.25 9.98 14.92
C GLY A 184 -5.43 9.54 13.47
N LEU A 185 -5.64 10.46 12.54
CA LEU A 185 -5.68 10.20 11.10
C LEU A 185 -4.32 10.46 10.45
N MET A 186 -4.06 9.77 9.34
CA MET A 186 -2.85 9.93 8.53
C MET A 186 -3.20 10.62 7.21
N LEU A 187 -2.30 11.47 6.73
CA LEU A 187 -2.45 12.18 5.46
C LEU A 187 -1.83 11.37 4.33
N LEU A 188 -2.64 11.04 3.34
CA LEU A 188 -2.22 10.54 2.02
C LEU A 188 -2.36 11.68 1.00
N GLY A 189 -1.55 11.70 -0.05
CA GLY A 189 -1.57 12.76 -1.08
C GLY A 189 -0.70 13.97 -0.73
N SER A 190 -1.00 15.14 -1.31
CA SER A 190 -0.16 16.33 -1.12
C SER A 190 -0.49 17.11 0.15
N LYS A 191 0.46 17.15 1.09
CA LYS A 191 0.40 18.03 2.27
C LYS A 191 0.32 19.52 1.91
N GLU A 192 0.94 19.93 0.81
CA GLU A 192 0.93 21.29 0.30
C GLU A 192 0.58 21.28 -1.19
N ARG A 193 -0.26 22.20 -1.63
CA ARG A 193 -0.60 22.40 -3.04
C ARG A 193 -0.41 23.88 -3.39
N MET A 194 0.11 24.14 -4.59
CA MET A 194 0.35 25.47 -5.15
C MET A 194 -0.52 25.69 -6.39
N CYS A 195 -1.13 26.86 -6.52
CA CYS A 195 -1.87 27.23 -7.71
C CYS A 195 -0.91 27.46 -8.88
N LEU A 196 -1.16 26.78 -9.99
CA LEU A 196 -0.32 26.82 -11.19
C LEU A 196 -0.92 27.78 -12.22
N GLU A 197 -0.07 28.30 -13.10
CA GLU A 197 -0.48 29.17 -14.21
C GLU A 197 -1.55 28.54 -15.13
N GLY A 198 -1.64 27.21 -15.19
CA GLY A 198 -2.67 26.50 -15.95
C GLY A 198 -4.08 26.51 -15.30
N GLY A 199 -4.25 27.08 -14.12
CA GLY A 199 -5.52 27.08 -13.38
C GLY A 199 -5.74 25.85 -12.48
N ASP A 200 -4.77 24.93 -12.46
CA ASP A 200 -4.79 23.71 -11.64
C ASP A 200 -3.91 23.83 -10.40
N TRP A 201 -4.24 23.05 -9.37
CA TRP A 201 -3.39 22.91 -8.18
C TRP A 201 -2.35 21.81 -8.35
N SER A 202 -1.11 22.10 -7.97
CA SER A 202 -0.02 21.12 -7.93
C SER A 202 -0.36 19.88 -7.10
N GLY A 203 0.27 18.76 -7.44
CA GLY A 203 0.17 17.53 -6.66
C GLY A 203 -1.23 16.91 -6.71
N THR A 204 -1.63 16.23 -5.63
CA THR A 204 -2.90 15.48 -5.54
C THR A 204 -3.74 15.94 -4.36
N GLU A 205 -5.07 15.83 -4.46
CA GLU A 205 -5.95 16.08 -3.32
C GLU A 205 -5.56 15.20 -2.14
N PRO A 206 -5.40 15.76 -0.92
CA PRO A 206 -5.06 14.94 0.23
C PRO A 206 -6.27 14.15 0.72
N PHE A 207 -5.99 12.99 1.30
CA PHE A 207 -7.00 12.12 1.90
C PHE A 207 -6.59 11.79 3.33
N CYS A 208 -7.50 11.99 4.28
CA CYS A 208 -7.27 11.62 5.68
C CYS A 208 -7.89 10.26 5.97
N TYR A 209 -7.08 9.31 6.46
CA TYR A 209 -7.53 7.94 6.71
C TYR A 209 -7.14 7.46 8.11
N SER A 210 -7.98 6.60 8.67
CA SER A 210 -7.66 5.85 9.88
C SER A 210 -6.97 4.54 9.52
N LYS A 211 -6.27 3.93 10.47
CA LYS A 211 -5.57 2.64 10.28
C LYS A 211 -6.50 1.48 9.89
N ASN A 212 -7.80 1.63 10.10
CA ASN A 212 -8.78 0.59 9.79
C ASN A 212 -9.49 0.83 8.45
N ASN A 213 -9.31 2.00 7.84
CA ASN A 213 -9.79 2.26 6.48
C ASN A 213 -9.06 1.33 5.50
N TYR A 214 -9.74 0.97 4.43
CA TYR A 214 -9.16 0.20 3.33
C TYR A 214 -9.73 0.68 1.99
N ASP A 215 -9.00 0.40 0.92
CA ASP A 215 -9.52 0.51 -0.44
C ASP A 215 -10.14 -0.83 -0.85
N THR A 216 -11.27 -0.79 -1.53
CA THR A 216 -11.88 -1.99 -2.11
C THR A 216 -11.10 -2.46 -3.34
N PRO A 217 -11.09 -3.76 -3.68
CA PRO A 217 -10.45 -4.27 -4.88
C PRO A 217 -10.90 -3.53 -6.16
N GLU A 218 -12.18 -3.17 -6.24
CA GLU A 218 -12.78 -2.45 -7.37
C GLU A 218 -12.24 -1.02 -7.48
N GLU A 219 -12.15 -0.29 -6.35
CA GLU A 219 -11.54 1.04 -6.30
C GLU A 219 -10.09 0.98 -6.76
N VAL A 220 -9.28 0.09 -6.17
CA VAL A 220 -7.85 -0.03 -6.51
C VAL A 220 -7.68 -0.37 -7.98
N SER A 221 -8.41 -1.37 -8.50
CA SER A 221 -8.32 -1.80 -9.90
C SER A 221 -8.68 -0.65 -10.86
N LYS A 222 -9.77 0.07 -10.59
CA LYS A 222 -10.21 1.19 -11.42
C LYS A 222 -9.20 2.34 -11.43
N TYR A 223 -8.77 2.80 -10.25
CA TYR A 223 -7.83 3.91 -10.13
C TYR A 223 -6.47 3.57 -10.73
N PHE A 224 -5.96 2.37 -10.44
CA PHE A 224 -4.68 1.91 -10.96
C PHE A 224 -4.71 1.81 -12.49
N SER A 225 -5.74 1.17 -13.07
CA SER A 225 -5.87 1.01 -14.53
C SER A 225 -5.97 2.37 -15.22
N THR A 226 -6.83 3.27 -14.71
CA THR A 226 -6.98 4.63 -15.26
C THR A 226 -5.67 5.43 -15.17
N SER A 227 -4.94 5.32 -14.06
CA SER A 227 -3.65 6.01 -13.89
C SER A 227 -2.60 5.48 -14.86
N LEU A 228 -2.56 4.16 -15.05
CA LEU A 228 -1.65 3.50 -15.99
C LEU A 228 -1.98 3.92 -17.43
N GLU A 229 -3.24 3.78 -17.85
CA GLU A 229 -3.72 4.16 -19.19
C GLU A 229 -3.39 5.62 -19.52
N ASN A 230 -3.67 6.55 -18.62
CA ASN A 230 -3.37 7.97 -18.83
C ASN A 230 -1.87 8.19 -19.04
N ARG A 231 -0.99 7.52 -18.28
CA ARG A 231 0.45 7.66 -18.46
C ARG A 231 0.95 7.03 -19.76
N LEU A 232 0.34 5.94 -20.20
CA LEU A 232 0.68 5.31 -21.47
C LEU A 232 0.19 6.16 -22.66
N ALA A 233 -0.99 6.76 -22.57
CA ALA A 233 -1.58 7.60 -23.62
C ALA A 233 -0.85 8.95 -23.83
N ILE A 234 -0.27 9.55 -22.77
CA ILE A 234 0.47 10.83 -22.85
C ILE A 234 1.73 10.73 -23.72
N SER A 235 2.23 9.53 -24.02
CA SER A 235 3.36 9.32 -24.94
C SER A 235 3.06 9.66 -26.42
N GLY A 236 1.80 10.01 -26.76
CA GLY A 236 1.36 10.29 -28.14
C GLY A 236 1.20 11.77 -28.55
N LEU A 237 1.29 12.74 -27.64
CA LEU A 237 1.01 14.15 -27.97
C LEU A 237 2.30 14.94 -28.25
N GLY A 238 2.66 15.01 -29.54
CA GLY A 238 3.55 16.04 -30.06
C GLY A 238 2.76 17.31 -30.39
N ASP A 239 3.37 18.46 -30.13
CA ASP A 239 2.87 19.82 -30.35
C ASP A 239 2.45 20.03 -31.82
N ASN A 240 1.15 20.22 -32.07
CA ASN A 240 0.64 20.71 -33.34
C ASN A 240 -0.03 22.06 -33.10
N THR A 241 0.72 23.13 -33.35
CA THR A 241 0.18 24.46 -33.59
C THR A 241 -0.57 24.46 -34.92
N ASP A 242 -1.85 24.08 -34.91
CA ASP A 242 -2.83 24.76 -35.75
C ASP A 242 -4.26 24.57 -35.23
N GLY A 243 -5.01 25.67 -35.19
CA GLY A 243 -6.35 25.73 -34.64
C GLY A 243 -7.35 25.05 -35.57
N GLN A 244 -7.67 23.78 -35.30
CA GLN A 244 -8.89 23.14 -35.81
C GLN A 244 -9.36 22.02 -34.89
N GLN A 245 -10.68 21.96 -34.69
CA GLN A 245 -11.39 21.03 -33.80
C GLN A 245 -10.77 19.63 -33.78
N VAL A 246 -10.17 19.28 -32.64
CA VAL A 246 -9.62 17.95 -32.38
C VAL A 246 -10.79 16.98 -32.23
N GLN A 247 -11.17 16.34 -33.33
CA GLN A 247 -11.76 15.02 -33.29
C GLN A 247 -10.76 14.11 -32.57
N ARG A 248 -11.17 13.49 -31.47
CA ARG A 248 -10.34 12.57 -30.66
C ARG A 248 -9.99 11.31 -31.47
N SER A 249 -9.17 11.44 -32.51
CA SER A 249 -8.46 10.31 -33.08
C SER A 249 -7.15 10.19 -32.29
N ILE A 250 -7.11 9.22 -31.39
CA ILE A 250 -5.89 8.83 -30.68
C ILE A 250 -4.92 8.30 -31.75
N GLN A 251 -4.06 9.16 -32.28
CA GLN A 251 -2.88 8.66 -32.98
C GLN A 251 -1.85 8.32 -31.91
N MET A 252 -1.86 7.06 -31.48
CA MET A 252 -0.81 6.51 -30.62
C MET A 252 0.51 6.58 -31.39
N ARG A 253 1.59 7.07 -30.76
CA ARG A 253 2.93 6.69 -31.19
C ARG A 253 3.02 5.18 -31.01
N GLN A 254 2.98 4.42 -32.10
CA GLN A 254 3.29 3.00 -32.08
C GLN A 254 4.66 2.80 -31.43
N GLY A 255 4.72 2.07 -30.29
CA GLY A 255 5.99 1.51 -29.78
C GLY A 255 6.66 2.18 -28.58
N GLY A 256 5.92 2.79 -27.64
CA GLY A 256 6.48 3.24 -26.36
C GLY A 256 7.10 2.09 -25.55
N LYS A 257 8.27 2.33 -24.93
CA LYS A 257 8.93 1.37 -24.03
C LYS A 257 8.50 1.62 -22.59
N LEU A 258 8.30 0.55 -21.83
CA LEU A 258 7.90 0.64 -20.42
C LEU A 258 8.81 -0.25 -19.58
N HIS A 259 9.45 0.30 -18.56
CA HIS A 259 10.21 -0.47 -17.58
C HIS A 259 9.40 -0.55 -16.28
N ILE A 260 9.17 -1.77 -15.80
CA ILE A 260 8.39 -2.04 -14.58
C ILE A 260 9.27 -2.77 -13.58
N TYR A 261 9.57 -2.10 -12.48
CA TYR A 261 10.24 -2.72 -11.34
C TYR A 261 9.18 -3.18 -10.34
N ILE A 262 9.22 -4.46 -9.96
CA ILE A 262 8.28 -5.05 -9.01
C ILE A 262 9.08 -5.57 -7.82
N ALA A 263 8.75 -5.12 -6.61
CA ALA A 263 9.38 -5.57 -5.38
C ALA A 263 8.37 -6.31 -4.50
N LEU A 264 8.65 -7.58 -4.23
CA LEU A 264 7.86 -8.46 -3.36
C LEU A 264 8.53 -8.60 -1.99
N ASP A 265 7.85 -8.17 -0.94
CA ASP A 265 8.32 -8.33 0.43
C ASP A 265 8.14 -9.80 0.88
N THR A 266 9.25 -10.40 1.27
CA THR A 266 9.35 -11.78 1.76
C THR A 266 9.87 -11.82 3.21
N SER A 267 9.86 -10.67 3.89
CA SER A 267 10.30 -10.57 5.27
C SER A 267 9.38 -11.31 6.23
N GLY A 268 9.84 -11.46 7.47
CA GLY A 268 9.08 -12.16 8.51
C GLY A 268 7.82 -11.44 8.98
N SER A 269 7.56 -10.20 8.53
CA SER A 269 6.33 -9.44 8.83
C SER A 269 5.18 -9.77 7.88
N ILE A 270 5.47 -10.35 6.72
CA ILE A 270 4.48 -10.78 5.73
C ILE A 270 4.14 -12.24 5.95
N SER A 271 2.88 -12.62 5.91
CA SER A 271 2.48 -14.03 5.99
C SER A 271 2.71 -14.78 4.68
N ARG A 272 2.76 -16.11 4.73
CA ARG A 272 2.85 -16.93 3.52
C ARG A 272 1.65 -16.71 2.59
N ASP A 273 0.46 -16.56 3.17
CA ASP A 273 -0.78 -16.37 2.43
C ASP A 273 -0.80 -14.98 1.77
N ASN A 274 -0.45 -13.92 2.51
CA ASN A 274 -0.34 -12.57 1.94
C ASN A 274 0.72 -12.48 0.84
N PHE A 275 1.86 -13.17 1.01
CA PHE A 275 2.86 -13.26 -0.06
C PHE A 275 2.30 -13.96 -1.30
N THR A 276 1.53 -15.03 -1.12
CA THR A 276 0.89 -15.76 -2.23
C THR A 276 -0.12 -14.89 -2.95
N VAL A 277 -0.96 -14.15 -2.20
CA VAL A 277 -1.90 -13.16 -2.76
C VAL A 277 -1.16 -12.08 -3.55
N ALA A 278 -0.08 -11.52 -3.00
CA ALA A 278 0.74 -10.53 -3.70
C ALA A 278 1.34 -11.08 -4.99
N LYS A 279 1.85 -12.32 -4.98
CA LYS A 279 2.40 -12.99 -6.17
C LYS A 279 1.33 -13.16 -7.25
N ASN A 280 0.15 -13.64 -6.88
CA ASN A 280 -0.98 -13.83 -7.81
C ASN A 280 -1.48 -12.48 -8.38
N CYS A 281 -1.46 -11.42 -7.57
CA CYS A 281 -1.77 -10.07 -8.03
C CYS A 281 -0.76 -9.57 -9.06
N VAL A 282 0.55 -9.82 -8.86
CA VAL A 282 1.59 -9.50 -9.84
C VAL A 282 1.41 -10.31 -11.14
N GLU A 283 1.07 -11.58 -11.04
CA GLU A 283 0.78 -12.43 -12.21
C GLU A 283 -0.40 -11.87 -13.02
N ALA A 284 -1.52 -11.56 -12.34
CA ALA A 284 -2.69 -10.96 -12.98
C ALA A 284 -2.35 -9.59 -13.62
N LEU A 285 -1.55 -8.78 -12.94
CA LEU A 285 -1.11 -7.49 -13.46
C LEU A 285 -0.25 -7.62 -14.74
N ILE A 286 0.72 -8.54 -14.74
CA ILE A 286 1.56 -8.79 -15.93
C ILE A 286 0.68 -9.21 -17.12
N ASN A 287 -0.29 -10.10 -16.88
CA ASN A 287 -1.26 -10.53 -17.89
C ASN A 287 -2.17 -9.38 -18.35
N GLN A 288 -2.54 -8.45 -17.47
CA GLN A 288 -3.33 -7.28 -17.87
C GLN A 288 -2.50 -6.32 -18.73
N ILE A 289 -1.21 -6.14 -18.41
CA ILE A 289 -0.33 -5.22 -19.13
C ILE A 289 -0.02 -5.69 -20.55
N SER A 290 0.02 -7.01 -20.78
CA SER A 290 0.27 -7.56 -22.12
C SER A 290 -0.81 -7.22 -23.16
N PHE A 291 -1.98 -6.72 -22.72
CA PHE A 291 -3.03 -6.23 -23.62
C PHE A 291 -2.81 -4.78 -24.09
N PHE A 292 -1.94 -4.00 -23.45
CA PHE A 292 -1.61 -2.66 -23.92
C PHE A 292 -0.60 -2.72 -25.08
N GLU A 293 -0.70 -1.79 -26.02
CA GLU A 293 0.24 -1.66 -27.15
C GLU A 293 1.60 -1.05 -26.73
N VAL A 294 2.24 -1.65 -25.72
CA VAL A 294 3.55 -1.25 -25.19
C VAL A 294 4.47 -2.47 -25.08
N ILE A 295 5.78 -2.21 -25.04
CA ILE A 295 6.79 -3.27 -24.87
C ILE A 295 7.35 -3.17 -23.45
N PRO A 296 6.80 -3.94 -22.47
CA PRO A 296 7.27 -3.89 -21.10
C PRO A 296 8.58 -4.67 -20.91
N ARG A 297 9.49 -4.12 -20.10
CA ARG A 297 10.63 -4.81 -19.48
C ARG A 297 10.39 -4.93 -17.98
N TYR A 298 10.51 -6.13 -17.43
CA TYR A 298 10.29 -6.38 -16.00
C TYR A 298 11.61 -6.56 -15.23
N GLY A 299 11.77 -5.81 -14.15
CA GLY A 299 12.76 -6.06 -13.10
C GLY A 299 12.08 -6.52 -11.82
N ILE A 300 12.07 -7.83 -11.55
CA ILE A 300 11.36 -8.38 -10.39
C ILE A 300 12.36 -8.70 -9.28
N LEU A 301 12.12 -8.14 -8.11
CA LEU A 301 12.92 -8.28 -6.89
C LEU A 301 12.06 -8.92 -5.80
N SER A 302 12.67 -9.81 -5.02
CA SER A 302 12.14 -10.22 -3.71
C SER A 302 13.07 -9.71 -2.62
N PHE A 303 12.55 -9.25 -1.48
CA PHE A 303 13.41 -8.72 -0.43
C PHE A 303 12.99 -9.14 0.98
N ALA A 304 14.00 -9.21 1.85
CA ALA A 304 13.90 -9.34 3.29
C ALA A 304 15.07 -8.56 3.91
N SER A 305 15.98 -9.21 4.65
CA SER A 305 17.26 -8.59 5.07
C SER A 305 18.18 -8.31 3.88
N GLU A 306 18.12 -9.18 2.86
CA GLU A 306 18.79 -9.06 1.57
C GLU A 306 17.78 -8.93 0.43
N VAL A 307 18.26 -8.47 -0.73
CA VAL A 307 17.47 -8.36 -1.96
C VAL A 307 17.94 -9.41 -2.95
N ASN A 308 17.00 -10.20 -3.46
CA ASN A 308 17.24 -11.18 -4.51
C ASN A 308 16.55 -10.74 -5.81
N GLU A 309 17.26 -10.90 -6.91
CA GLU A 309 16.78 -10.54 -8.24
C GLU A 309 16.16 -11.79 -8.89
N ILE A 310 14.83 -11.78 -9.03
CA ILE A 310 14.07 -12.87 -9.66
C ILE A 310 14.16 -12.73 -11.17
N VAL A 311 13.97 -11.50 -11.67
CA VAL A 311 14.13 -11.15 -13.09
C VAL A 311 15.05 -9.94 -13.16
N ASP A 312 16.22 -10.13 -13.78
CA ASP A 312 17.08 -9.00 -14.16
C ASP A 312 16.45 -8.28 -15.34
N ILE A 313 16.20 -6.98 -15.20
CA ILE A 313 15.60 -6.15 -16.25
C ILE A 313 16.45 -6.10 -17.53
N PHE A 314 17.77 -6.31 -17.42
CA PHE A 314 18.67 -6.37 -18.59
C PHE A 314 18.67 -7.73 -19.29
N SER A 315 18.07 -8.76 -18.69
CA SER A 315 18.03 -10.10 -19.28
C SER A 315 17.05 -10.14 -20.47
N PRO A 316 17.32 -10.92 -21.54
CA PRO A 316 16.35 -11.17 -22.59
C PRO A 316 15.01 -11.70 -22.05
N SER A 317 15.07 -12.45 -20.94
CA SER A 317 13.88 -13.00 -20.28
C SER A 317 12.94 -11.95 -19.68
N SER A 318 13.34 -10.66 -19.57
CA SER A 318 12.53 -9.60 -18.94
C SER A 318 11.32 -9.12 -19.76
N HIS A 319 11.09 -9.68 -20.96
CA HIS A 319 10.00 -9.30 -21.88
C HIS A 319 9.21 -10.50 -22.41
N SER A 320 9.51 -11.69 -21.90
CA SER A 320 9.02 -12.96 -22.44
C SER A 320 8.11 -13.66 -21.44
N ASP A 321 7.41 -14.69 -21.89
CA ASP A 321 6.61 -15.57 -21.01
C ASP A 321 7.45 -16.20 -19.87
N MET A 322 8.78 -16.19 -19.99
CA MET A 322 9.70 -16.60 -18.92
C MET A 322 9.58 -15.74 -17.64
N VAL A 323 9.08 -14.50 -17.72
CA VAL A 323 8.85 -13.66 -16.54
C VAL A 323 7.88 -14.35 -15.59
N LEU A 324 6.76 -14.84 -16.11
CA LEU A 324 5.74 -15.55 -15.33
C LEU A 324 6.28 -16.87 -14.78
N GLN A 325 7.04 -17.62 -15.58
CA GLN A 325 7.68 -18.85 -15.12
C GLN A 325 8.66 -18.60 -13.95
N LYS A 326 9.48 -17.55 -14.04
CA LYS A 326 10.41 -17.18 -12.97
C LYS A 326 9.67 -16.73 -11.71
N LEU A 327 8.61 -15.95 -11.85
CA LEU A 327 7.75 -15.52 -10.75
C LEU A 327 7.10 -16.72 -10.04
N ASN A 328 6.59 -17.69 -10.79
CA ASN A 328 5.93 -18.87 -10.25
C ASN A 328 6.86 -19.76 -9.41
N ASN A 329 8.15 -19.77 -9.74
CA ASN A 329 9.19 -20.49 -8.99
C ASN A 329 9.63 -19.79 -7.68
N VAL A 330 9.13 -18.59 -7.39
CA VAL A 330 9.49 -17.87 -6.17
C VAL A 330 8.78 -18.49 -4.96
N THR A 331 9.56 -18.87 -3.96
CA THR A 331 9.07 -19.44 -2.70
C THR A 331 9.26 -18.47 -1.53
N TYR A 332 8.24 -18.32 -0.70
CA TYR A 332 8.28 -17.50 0.50
C TYR A 332 9.37 -17.97 1.49
N GLY A 333 10.09 -17.03 2.10
CA GLY A 333 11.04 -17.30 3.20
C GLY A 333 12.36 -17.96 2.79
N LYS A 334 12.69 -18.01 1.49
CA LYS A 334 13.96 -18.58 1.00
C LYS A 334 15.18 -17.64 1.18
N LEU A 335 14.95 -16.36 1.48
CA LEU A 335 16.03 -15.39 1.68
C LEU A 335 16.63 -15.50 3.08
N ASN A 336 17.95 -15.31 3.16
CA ASN A 336 18.65 -15.24 4.43
C ASN A 336 18.20 -14.00 5.22
N GLY A 337 17.73 -14.23 6.45
CA GLY A 337 17.28 -13.19 7.36
C GLY A 337 15.81 -12.84 7.18
N THR A 338 15.13 -12.59 8.31
CA THR A 338 13.69 -12.28 8.37
C THR A 338 13.42 -10.78 8.50
N GLY A 339 14.45 -9.93 8.38
CA GLY A 339 14.30 -8.47 8.43
C GLY A 339 13.64 -7.91 7.16
N SER A 340 13.34 -6.62 7.17
CA SER A 340 12.78 -5.89 6.02
C SER A 340 13.66 -4.67 5.73
N ASN A 341 14.32 -4.67 4.56
CA ASN A 341 15.28 -3.65 4.13
C ASN A 341 14.85 -2.96 2.82
N LEU A 342 13.84 -2.09 2.94
CA LEU A 342 13.29 -1.37 1.79
C LEU A 342 14.31 -0.44 1.11
N SER A 343 15.24 0.14 1.90
CA SER A 343 16.30 1.02 1.41
C SER A 343 17.21 0.32 0.39
N LYS A 344 17.56 -0.96 0.60
CA LYS A 344 18.35 -1.74 -0.37
C LYS A 344 17.62 -1.95 -1.69
N VAL A 345 16.30 -2.13 -1.67
CA VAL A 345 15.48 -2.31 -2.89
C VAL A 345 15.59 -1.07 -3.78
N PHE A 346 15.32 0.11 -3.22
CA PHE A 346 15.43 1.36 -3.97
C PHE A 346 16.85 1.63 -4.46
N LYS A 347 17.89 1.30 -3.69
CA LYS A 347 19.28 1.44 -4.15
C LYS A 347 19.57 0.55 -5.36
N LYS A 348 19.04 -0.69 -5.37
CA LYS A 348 19.18 -1.61 -6.50
C LYS A 348 18.46 -1.06 -7.74
N ILE A 349 17.21 -0.60 -7.59
CA ILE A 349 16.43 -0.01 -8.70
C ILE A 349 17.13 1.24 -9.24
N HIS A 350 17.53 2.18 -8.37
CA HIS A 350 18.27 3.37 -8.74
C HIS A 350 19.53 3.03 -9.55
N HIS A 351 20.29 2.02 -9.13
CA HIS A 351 21.48 1.58 -9.87
C HIS A 351 21.13 1.04 -11.27
N LYS A 352 20.08 0.22 -11.41
CA LYS A 352 19.62 -0.28 -12.72
C LYS A 352 19.20 0.88 -13.64
N MET A 353 18.47 1.86 -13.11
CA MET A 353 18.06 3.05 -13.86
C MET A 353 19.27 3.89 -14.28
N ALA A 354 20.25 4.10 -13.39
CA ALA A 354 21.48 4.83 -13.73
C ALA A 354 22.24 4.18 -14.90
N VAL A 355 22.32 2.85 -14.94
CA VAL A 355 22.95 2.11 -16.06
C VAL A 355 22.17 2.33 -17.37
N PHE A 356 20.84 2.30 -17.37
CA PHE A 356 20.07 2.62 -18.58
C PHE A 356 20.29 4.08 -19.03
N LYS A 357 20.42 5.02 -18.09
CA LYS A 357 20.75 6.42 -18.42
C LYS A 357 22.10 6.53 -19.11
N GLU A 358 23.13 5.87 -18.59
CA GLU A 358 24.48 5.84 -19.19
C GLU A 358 24.46 5.26 -20.62
N ARG A 359 23.59 4.27 -20.87
CA ARG A 359 23.39 3.66 -22.20
C ARG A 359 22.49 4.47 -23.13
N LYS A 360 21.92 5.59 -22.68
CA LYS A 360 20.91 6.38 -23.40
C LYS A 360 19.67 5.56 -23.81
N GLU A 361 19.29 4.61 -22.96
CA GLU A 361 18.15 3.71 -23.19
C GLU A 361 16.88 4.15 -22.44
N LEU A 362 16.88 5.33 -21.83
CA LEU A 362 15.74 5.88 -21.09
C LEU A 362 14.95 6.96 -21.85
N GLU A 363 15.50 7.45 -22.96
CA GLU A 363 14.77 8.34 -23.87
C GLU A 363 13.49 7.62 -24.34
N ASP A 364 12.34 8.30 -24.26
CA ASP A 364 11.01 7.78 -24.57
C ASP A 364 10.59 6.49 -23.82
N THR A 365 11.21 6.21 -22.67
CA THR A 365 10.90 5.02 -21.86
C THR A 365 10.25 5.40 -20.53
N GLN A 366 8.98 5.02 -20.36
CA GLN A 366 8.28 5.22 -19.09
C GLN A 366 8.83 4.25 -18.02
N GLN A 367 8.94 4.73 -16.78
CA GLN A 367 9.38 3.92 -15.64
C GLN A 367 8.25 3.79 -14.62
N ALA A 368 8.04 2.59 -14.09
CA ALA A 368 7.09 2.28 -13.03
C ALA A 368 7.77 1.44 -11.94
N ILE A 369 7.51 1.75 -10.68
CA ILE A 369 7.97 0.97 -9.53
C ILE A 369 6.74 0.56 -8.72
N LEU A 370 6.56 -0.74 -8.54
CA LEU A 370 5.46 -1.36 -7.80
C LEU A 370 6.04 -2.13 -6.62
N MET A 371 5.49 -1.92 -5.43
CA MET A 371 5.98 -2.54 -4.21
C MET A 371 4.83 -3.19 -3.45
N PHE A 372 5.02 -4.45 -3.06
CA PHE A 372 4.07 -5.21 -2.26
C PHE A 372 4.71 -5.49 -0.91
N THR A 373 4.34 -4.71 0.11
CA THR A 373 4.93 -4.74 1.47
C THR A 373 3.89 -4.29 2.50
N ASP A 374 4.11 -4.60 3.78
CA ASP A 374 3.32 -4.07 4.90
C ASP A 374 3.83 -2.72 5.42
N GLY A 375 4.82 -2.14 4.73
CA GLY A 375 5.43 -0.84 5.06
C GLY A 375 6.34 -0.88 6.29
N LYS A 376 6.46 -2.02 6.98
CA LYS A 376 7.27 -2.13 8.19
C LYS A 376 8.72 -2.46 7.86
N THR A 377 9.52 -1.41 7.67
CA THR A 377 10.97 -1.57 7.54
C THR A 377 11.66 -1.54 8.91
N ASN A 378 12.64 -2.42 9.12
CA ASN A 378 13.45 -2.47 10.35
C ASN A 378 14.96 -2.49 10.08
N MET A 379 15.37 -2.39 8.82
CA MET A 379 16.76 -2.37 8.39
C MET A 379 17.02 -1.31 7.32
N GLY A 380 18.26 -0.83 7.23
CA GLY A 380 18.71 0.04 6.13
C GLY A 380 18.28 1.51 6.21
N GLY A 381 17.55 1.91 7.25
CA GLY A 381 17.09 3.28 7.46
C GLY A 381 15.99 3.71 6.48
N SER A 382 15.71 5.02 6.43
CA SER A 382 14.72 5.58 5.51
C SER A 382 15.12 5.35 4.05
N ALA A 383 14.16 4.92 3.22
CA ALA A 383 14.32 4.79 1.78
C ALA A 383 14.16 6.15 1.05
N GLU A 384 13.57 7.15 1.71
CA GLU A 384 13.23 8.46 1.15
C GLU A 384 14.40 9.15 0.42
N PRO A 385 15.65 9.17 0.96
CA PRO A 385 16.76 9.79 0.24
C PRO A 385 17.05 9.14 -1.11
N THR A 386 16.82 7.83 -1.25
CA THR A 386 17.05 7.12 -2.51
C THR A 386 15.89 7.33 -3.48
N VAL A 387 14.65 7.42 -2.97
CA VAL A 387 13.48 7.79 -3.78
C VAL A 387 13.65 9.18 -4.38
N ILE A 388 14.17 10.14 -3.62
CA ILE A 388 14.50 11.48 -4.12
C ILE A 388 15.54 11.41 -5.24
N ARG A 389 16.59 10.59 -5.09
CA ARG A 389 17.59 10.43 -6.16
C ARG A 389 17.00 9.82 -7.44
N ILE A 390 16.12 8.83 -7.31
CA ILE A 390 15.39 8.26 -8.47
C ILE A 390 14.55 9.35 -9.13
N ARG A 391 13.84 10.18 -8.35
CA ARG A 391 13.07 11.30 -8.89
C ARG A 391 13.95 12.27 -9.68
N ASN A 392 15.04 12.75 -9.08
CA ASN A 392 15.97 13.67 -9.72
C ASN A 392 16.55 13.08 -11.02
N LEU A 393 16.86 11.78 -11.02
CA LEU A 393 17.30 11.07 -12.22
C LEU A 393 16.24 11.16 -13.34
N MET A 394 14.97 10.97 -13.01
CA MET A 394 13.85 11.09 -13.97
C MET A 394 13.61 12.52 -14.45
N GLU A 395 13.83 13.53 -13.60
CA GLU A 395 13.76 14.95 -13.97
C GLU A 395 14.81 15.29 -15.04
N GLU A 396 16.05 14.85 -14.82
CA GLU A 396 17.15 15.07 -15.74
C GLU A 396 16.92 14.41 -17.12
N ILE A 397 16.26 13.25 -17.15
CA ILE A 397 16.02 12.51 -18.40
C ILE A 397 14.89 13.13 -19.22
N HIS A 398 13.78 13.51 -18.58
CA HIS A 398 12.60 13.99 -19.29
C HIS A 398 12.54 15.51 -19.43
N GLY A 399 13.47 16.26 -18.83
CA GLY A 399 13.43 17.73 -18.82
C GLY A 399 12.22 18.30 -18.07
N ILE A 400 11.57 17.49 -17.22
CA ILE A 400 10.35 17.85 -16.50
C ILE A 400 10.74 18.36 -15.11
N ASN A 401 10.36 19.60 -14.79
CA ASN A 401 10.49 20.15 -13.44
C ASN A 401 9.32 19.66 -12.55
N TRP A 402 9.51 18.61 -11.74
CA TRP A 402 8.47 18.11 -10.82
C TRP A 402 8.24 18.98 -9.58
N GLN A 403 8.86 20.15 -9.43
CA GLN A 403 8.42 21.13 -8.42
C GLN A 403 6.93 21.49 -8.59
N LYS A 404 6.36 21.25 -9.78
CA LYS A 404 4.93 21.39 -10.10
C LYS A 404 4.01 20.28 -9.55
N TYR A 405 4.56 19.20 -8.95
CA TYR A 405 3.81 18.02 -8.50
C TYR A 405 4.14 17.60 -7.06
N LEU A 406 4.66 18.52 -6.25
CA LEU A 406 5.06 18.27 -4.88
C LEU A 406 3.89 17.72 -4.04
N GLY A 407 3.95 16.43 -3.73
CA GLY A 407 3.35 15.81 -2.57
C GLY A 407 4.44 15.00 -1.89
N LYS A 408 4.83 15.37 -0.67
CA LYS A 408 5.72 14.54 0.13
C LYS A 408 5.00 13.21 0.40
N ILE A 409 5.44 12.15 -0.27
CA ILE A 409 5.05 10.79 0.07
C ILE A 409 5.76 10.47 1.39
N ASN A 410 5.03 10.57 2.51
CA ASN A 410 5.45 9.90 3.73
C ASN A 410 5.21 8.41 3.51
N CYS A 411 6.30 7.65 3.33
CA CYS A 411 6.26 6.19 3.28
C CYS A 411 5.84 5.57 4.62
#